data_AF-A0A6G8D7J9-F1
#
_entry.id   AF-A0A6G8D7J9-F1
#
_cell.length_a   1.000
_cell.length_b   1.000
_cell.length_c   1.000
_cell.angle_alpha   90.00
_cell.angle_beta   90.00
_cell.angle_gamma   90.00
#
_symmetry.space_group_name_H-M   'P 1'
#
loop_
_entity.id
_entity.type
_entity.pdbx_description
1 polymer ?
#
loop_
_entity_poly.entity_id
_entity_poly.type
_entity_poly.pdbx_seq_one_letter_code
_entity_poly.pdbx_strand_id
1 'polypeptide(L)'
;MKYRFSSTITGSLVAALCLIAFGWLMGKQTDSTSFVIIAFQWLVDIGTILAGFGTLCAAYVGYLALSAWKVQSKGQSSIVRLLECQEALAVLCVEVLPATTSLPLEKKYELYSLFERLLVNLAVLSRTSAHKNELQGIRQSLLVTSYRFRDSGVIWPDDKEKLKAAEEQLIRVIEHW
;
A
#
# COMPACT_ATOMS: atom_id res chain seq x y z
N MET A 1 -5.92 -18.02 -22.59
CA MET A 1 -6.86 -17.45 -23.58
C MET A 1 -7.87 -18.45 -24.16
N LYS A 2 -7.52 -19.72 -24.40
CA LYS A 2 -8.42 -20.73 -25.02
C LYS A 2 -9.75 -20.99 -24.27
N TYR A 3 -9.74 -21.01 -22.93
CA TYR A 3 -10.96 -21.29 -22.14
C TYR A 3 -12.03 -20.20 -22.19
N ARG A 4 -11.63 -18.93 -22.34
CA ARG A 4 -12.58 -17.81 -22.45
C ARG A 4 -13.37 -17.85 -23.75
N PHE A 5 -12.69 -18.13 -24.88
CA PHE A 5 -13.35 -18.24 -26.18
C PHE A 5 -14.30 -19.44 -26.26
N SER A 6 -13.91 -20.59 -25.72
CA SER A 6 -14.78 -21.77 -25.68
C SER A 6 -16.06 -21.50 -24.89
N SER A 7 -15.96 -20.88 -23.71
CA SER A 7 -17.12 -20.57 -22.87
C SER A 7 -18.12 -19.60 -23.55
N THR A 8 -17.63 -18.60 -24.29
CA THR A 8 -18.51 -17.64 -24.97
C THR A 8 -19.22 -18.26 -26.16
N ILE A 9 -18.53 -19.11 -26.92
CA ILE A 9 -19.09 -19.81 -28.10
C ILE A 9 -20.14 -20.84 -27.66
N THR A 10 -19.88 -21.60 -26.58
CA THR A 10 -20.87 -22.54 -26.06
C THR A 10 -22.09 -21.80 -25.49
N GLY A 11 -21.88 -20.67 -24.80
CA GLY A 11 -22.96 -19.84 -24.28
C GLY A 11 -23.85 -19.24 -25.37
N SER A 12 -23.28 -18.77 -26.48
CA SER A 12 -24.06 -18.21 -27.59
C SER A 12 -24.86 -19.27 -28.34
N LEU A 13 -24.30 -20.48 -28.53
CA LEU A 13 -24.99 -21.61 -29.15
C LEU A 13 -26.19 -22.09 -28.32
N VAL A 14 -26.02 -22.19 -27.00
CA VAL A 14 -27.11 -22.56 -26.09
C VAL A 14 -28.19 -21.47 -26.07
N ALA A 15 -27.82 -20.20 -26.04
CA ALA A 15 -28.78 -19.10 -26.10
C ALA A 15 -29.59 -19.10 -27.41
N ALA A 16 -28.95 -19.36 -28.55
CA ALA A 16 -29.62 -19.47 -29.84
C ALA A 16 -30.61 -20.65 -29.88
N LEU A 17 -30.22 -21.82 -29.36
CA LEU A 17 -31.10 -23.00 -29.27
C LEU A 17 -32.29 -22.75 -28.34
N CYS A 18 -32.09 -22.06 -27.22
CA CYS A 18 -33.18 -21.67 -26.31
C CYS A 18 -34.15 -20.70 -26.98
N LEU A 19 -33.66 -19.71 -27.75
CA LEU A 19 -34.53 -18.78 -28.48
C LEU A 19 -35.35 -19.48 -29.56
N ILE A 20 -34.76 -20.45 -30.28
CA ILE A 20 -35.46 -21.24 -31.29
C ILE A 20 -36.53 -22.13 -30.64
N ALA A 21 -36.19 -22.82 -29.54
CA ALA A 21 -37.14 -23.63 -28.79
C ALA A 21 -38.28 -22.79 -28.20
N PHE A 22 -37.98 -21.60 -27.68
CA PHE A 22 -38.97 -20.67 -27.12
C PHE A 22 -39.88 -20.08 -28.19
N GLY A 23 -39.33 -19.71 -29.36
CA GLY A 23 -40.11 -19.27 -30.52
C GLY A 23 -41.04 -20.37 -31.05
N TRP A 24 -40.60 -21.62 -31.03
CA TRP A 24 -41.43 -22.75 -31.44
C TRP A 24 -42.56 -23.05 -30.44
N LEU A 25 -42.26 -22.96 -29.13
CA LEU A 25 -43.23 -23.12 -28.05
C LEU A 25 -44.33 -22.03 -28.12
N MET A 26 -43.93 -20.77 -28.34
CA MET A 26 -44.85 -19.64 -28.56
C MET A 26 -45.74 -19.83 -29.80
N GLY A 27 -45.20 -20.38 -30.89
CA GLY A 27 -45.94 -20.59 -32.13
C GLY A 27 -46.97 -21.73 -32.08
N LYS A 28 -46.82 -22.70 -31.17
CA LYS A 28 -47.73 -23.86 -31.05
C LYS A 28 -48.85 -23.69 -30.01
N GLN A 29 -48.74 -22.70 -29.11
CA GLN A 29 -49.65 -22.47 -27.98
C GLN A 29 -50.31 -21.08 -28.08
N THR A 30 -50.84 -20.74 -29.25
CA THR A 30 -51.50 -19.45 -29.53
C THR A 30 -52.71 -19.14 -28.64
N ASP A 31 -53.29 -20.15 -27.97
CA ASP A 31 -54.48 -19.99 -27.12
C ASP A 31 -54.20 -19.89 -25.60
N SER A 32 -52.94 -19.90 -25.17
CA SER A 32 -52.58 -19.88 -23.73
C SER A 32 -51.70 -18.69 -23.37
N THR A 33 -52.28 -17.50 -23.42
CA THR A 33 -51.73 -16.24 -22.89
C THR A 33 -51.23 -16.37 -21.45
N SER A 34 -51.84 -17.22 -20.63
CA SER A 34 -51.41 -17.47 -19.24
C SER A 34 -50.02 -18.11 -19.13
N PHE A 35 -49.70 -19.06 -20.01
CA PHE A 35 -48.41 -19.77 -19.99
C PHE A 35 -47.25 -18.83 -20.33
N VAL A 36 -47.46 -17.96 -21.31
CA VAL A 36 -46.49 -16.94 -21.73
C VAL A 36 -46.21 -15.96 -20.59
N ILE A 37 -47.24 -15.47 -19.90
CA ILE A 37 -47.11 -14.55 -18.77
C ILE A 37 -46.28 -15.18 -17.64
N ILE A 38 -46.56 -16.44 -17.31
CA ILE A 38 -45.82 -17.18 -16.27
C ILE A 38 -44.34 -17.34 -16.68
N ALA A 39 -44.05 -17.73 -17.92
CA ALA A 39 -42.67 -17.89 -18.39
C ALA A 39 -41.87 -16.57 -18.36
N PHE A 40 -42.50 -15.45 -18.70
CA PHE A 40 -41.86 -14.12 -18.58
C PHE A 40 -41.65 -13.70 -17.12
N GLN A 41 -42.57 -14.01 -16.20
CA GLN A 41 -42.37 -13.76 -14.76
C GLN A 41 -41.16 -14.54 -14.22
N TRP A 42 -41.06 -15.83 -14.52
CA TRP A 42 -39.89 -16.64 -14.12
C TRP A 42 -38.58 -16.09 -14.69
N LEU A 43 -38.58 -15.61 -15.93
CA LEU A 43 -37.40 -15.01 -16.54
C LEU A 43 -36.97 -13.72 -15.83
N VAL A 44 -37.93 -12.87 -15.46
CA VAL A 44 -37.67 -11.65 -14.70
C VAL A 44 -37.13 -11.98 -13.31
N ASP A 45 -37.72 -12.96 -12.61
CA ASP A 45 -37.26 -13.40 -11.29
C ASP A 45 -35.82 -13.93 -11.35
N ILE A 46 -35.47 -14.76 -12.34
CA ILE A 46 -34.10 -15.23 -12.53
C ILE A 46 -33.15 -14.06 -12.87
N GLY A 47 -33.59 -13.13 -13.71
CA GLY A 47 -32.81 -11.94 -14.08
C GLY A 47 -32.49 -11.04 -12.89
N THR A 48 -33.44 -10.84 -11.98
CA THR A 48 -33.24 -10.03 -10.76
C THR A 48 -32.30 -10.72 -9.78
N ILE A 49 -32.39 -12.04 -9.62
CA ILE A 49 -31.45 -12.83 -8.81
C ILE A 49 -30.03 -12.72 -9.39
N LEU A 50 -29.88 -12.87 -10.70
CA LEU A 50 -28.59 -12.77 -11.38
C LEU A 50 -27.99 -11.35 -11.26
N ALA A 51 -28.82 -10.31 -11.37
CA ALA A 51 -28.41 -8.93 -11.14
C ALA A 51 -27.93 -8.72 -9.70
N GLY A 52 -28.64 -9.27 -8.70
CA GLY A 52 -28.22 -9.25 -7.30
C GLY A 52 -26.87 -9.94 -7.06
N PHE A 53 -26.64 -11.09 -7.69
CA PHE A 53 -25.32 -11.75 -7.68
C PHE A 53 -24.24 -10.90 -8.35
N GLY A 54 -24.56 -10.21 -9.45
CA GLY A 54 -23.66 -9.26 -10.09
C GLY A 54 -23.25 -8.12 -9.14
N THR A 55 -24.20 -7.56 -8.38
CA THR A 55 -23.93 -6.52 -7.38
C THR A 55 -23.04 -7.03 -6.24
N LEU A 56 -23.29 -8.24 -5.73
CA LEU A 56 -22.45 -8.88 -4.70
C LEU A 56 -21.01 -9.10 -5.19
N CYS A 57 -20.84 -9.60 -6.42
CA CYS A 57 -19.53 -9.76 -7.03
C CYS A 57 -18.80 -8.43 -7.21
N ALA A 58 -19.50 -7.38 -7.67
CA ALA A 58 -18.93 -6.05 -7.81
C ALA A 58 -18.49 -5.46 -6.45
N ALA A 59 -19.32 -5.62 -5.41
CA ALA A 59 -18.97 -5.21 -4.05
C ALA A 59 -17.75 -5.95 -3.51
N TYR A 60 -17.64 -7.25 -3.76
CA TYR A 60 -16.48 -8.07 -3.37
C TYR A 60 -15.19 -7.63 -4.07
N VAL A 61 -15.24 -7.38 -5.39
CA VAL A 61 -14.09 -6.84 -6.14
C VAL A 61 -13.71 -5.45 -5.64
N GLY A 62 -14.69 -4.59 -5.35
CA GLY A 62 -14.45 -3.27 -4.76
C GLY A 62 -13.76 -3.34 -3.39
N TYR A 63 -14.18 -4.27 -2.54
CA TYR A 63 -13.53 -4.54 -1.25
C TYR A 63 -12.06 -4.97 -1.44
N LEU A 64 -11.79 -5.90 -2.35
CA LEU A 64 -10.43 -6.34 -2.65
C LEU A 64 -9.55 -5.20 -3.17
N ALA A 65 -10.07 -4.41 -4.11
CA ALA A 65 -9.36 -3.25 -4.65
C ALA A 65 -9.04 -2.22 -3.56
N LEU A 66 -10.01 -1.91 -2.69
CA LEU A 66 -9.81 -1.00 -1.56
C LEU A 66 -8.77 -1.53 -0.57
N SER A 67 -8.81 -2.84 -0.28
CA SER A 67 -7.85 -3.48 0.63
C SER A 67 -6.43 -3.43 0.07
N ALA A 68 -6.25 -3.68 -1.23
CA ALA A 68 -4.98 -3.60 -1.92
C ALA A 68 -4.46 -2.15 -1.96
N TRP A 69 -5.33 -1.18 -2.28
CA TRP A 69 -4.98 0.23 -2.27
C TRP A 69 -4.57 0.72 -0.88
N LYS A 70 -5.24 0.27 0.18
CA LYS A 70 -4.89 0.59 1.57
C LYS A 70 -3.52 0.02 1.97
N VAL A 71 -3.16 -1.17 1.48
CA VAL A 71 -1.83 -1.75 1.71
C VAL A 71 -0.76 -0.99 0.91
N GLN A 72 -1.03 -0.69 -0.36
CA GLN A 72 -0.09 0.02 -1.23
C GLN A 72 0.16 1.46 -0.79
N SER A 73 -0.88 2.19 -0.37
CA SER A 73 -0.76 3.56 0.17
C SER A 73 0.04 3.60 1.48
N LYS A 74 -0.16 2.61 2.37
CA LYS A 74 0.67 2.46 3.57
C LYS A 74 2.12 2.16 3.22
N GLY A 75 2.37 1.22 2.30
CA GLY A 75 3.72 0.87 1.84
C GLY A 75 4.45 2.07 1.21
N GLN A 76 3.79 2.80 0.32
CA GLN A 76 4.34 4.00 -0.31
C GLN A 76 4.66 5.09 0.73
N SER A 77 3.79 5.31 1.72
CA SER A 77 4.06 6.27 2.81
C SER A 77 5.25 5.86 3.69
N SER A 78 5.46 4.55 3.89
CA SER A 78 6.60 4.04 4.66
C SER A 78 7.91 4.13 3.90
N ILE A 79 7.93 3.84 2.60
CA ILE A 79 9.13 3.94 1.75
C ILE A 79 9.57 5.40 1.62
N VAL A 80 8.62 6.33 1.39
CA VAL A 80 8.95 7.76 1.33
C VAL A 80 9.57 8.24 2.64
N ARG A 81 9.03 7.83 3.79
CA ARG A 81 9.60 8.16 5.10
C ARG A 81 10.96 7.53 5.34
N LEU A 82 11.20 6.33 4.83
CA LEU A 82 12.49 5.64 4.92
C LEU A 82 13.56 6.38 4.13
N LEU A 83 13.23 6.83 2.91
CA LEU A 83 14.09 7.68 2.08
C LEU A 83 14.38 9.03 2.75
N GLU A 84 13.36 9.69 3.33
CA GLU A 84 13.57 10.91 4.12
C GLU A 84 14.52 10.69 5.31
N CYS A 85 14.48 9.51 5.94
CA CYS A 85 15.43 9.17 7.00
C CYS A 85 16.86 9.00 6.46
N GLN A 86 17.02 8.34 5.31
CA GLN A 86 18.32 8.16 4.68
C GLN A 86 18.93 9.51 4.28
N GLU A 87 18.14 10.39 3.67
CA GLU A 87 18.57 11.74 3.27
C GLU A 87 18.99 12.56 4.50
N ALA A 88 18.15 12.63 5.53
CA ALA A 88 18.47 13.38 6.75
C ALA A 88 19.74 12.85 7.42
N LEU A 89 19.91 11.53 7.46
CA LEU A 89 21.09 10.91 8.06
C LEU A 89 22.36 11.15 7.22
N ALA A 90 22.27 11.09 5.89
CA ALA A 90 23.38 11.39 4.99
C ALA A 90 23.82 12.86 5.10
N VAL A 91 22.87 13.79 5.17
CA VAL A 91 23.14 15.23 5.39
C VAL A 91 23.82 15.44 6.74
N LEU A 92 23.35 14.77 7.79
CA LEU A 92 23.98 14.81 9.11
C LEU A 92 25.41 14.25 9.05
N CYS A 93 25.65 13.12 8.39
CA CYS A 93 26.99 12.60 8.19
C CYS A 93 27.89 13.62 7.48
N VAL A 94 27.45 14.19 6.36
CA VAL A 94 28.27 15.13 5.57
C VAL A 94 28.59 16.42 6.32
N GLU A 95 27.64 17.02 7.05
CA GLU A 95 27.87 18.30 7.73
C GLU A 95 28.54 18.14 9.10
N VAL A 96 28.30 17.02 9.80
CA VAL A 96 28.77 16.81 11.19
C VAL A 96 30.11 16.07 11.25
N LEU A 97 30.36 15.09 10.36
CA LEU A 97 31.64 14.35 10.34
C LEU A 97 32.86 15.29 10.19
N PRO A 98 32.88 16.25 9.25
CA PRO A 98 34.01 17.16 9.08
C PRO A 98 34.03 18.31 10.08
N ALA A 99 32.92 18.63 10.75
CA ALA A 99 32.88 19.70 11.75
C ALA A 99 33.72 19.33 12.97
N THR A 100 34.85 20.00 13.14
CA THR A 100 35.78 19.89 14.28
C THR A 100 35.63 21.04 15.27
N THR A 101 34.84 22.06 14.95
CA THR A 101 34.59 23.26 15.75
C THR A 101 33.10 23.62 15.76
N SER A 102 32.70 24.51 16.69
CA SER A 102 31.32 24.94 16.87
C SER A 102 30.73 25.53 15.58
N LEU A 103 29.66 24.90 15.08
CA LEU A 103 28.89 25.38 13.94
C LEU A 103 28.22 26.73 14.24
N PRO A 104 27.99 27.59 13.22
CA PRO A 104 27.14 28.77 13.36
C PRO A 104 25.77 28.42 13.94
N LEU A 105 25.20 29.32 14.75
CA LEU A 105 23.97 29.06 15.52
C LEU A 105 22.79 28.64 14.61
N GLU A 106 22.65 29.28 13.45
CA GLU A 106 21.61 28.98 12.46
C GLU A 106 21.75 27.56 11.90
N LYS A 107 22.95 27.19 11.44
CA LYS A 107 23.26 25.83 10.98
C LYS A 107 23.03 24.79 12.07
N LYS A 108 23.35 25.10 13.33
CA LYS A 108 23.10 24.21 14.47
C LYS A 108 21.61 23.92 14.64
N TYR A 109 20.74 24.94 14.58
CA TYR A 109 19.30 24.74 14.69
C TYR A 109 18.73 23.95 13.52
N GLU A 110 19.20 24.22 12.31
CA GLU A 110 18.80 23.46 11.11
C GLU A 110 19.15 21.98 11.24
N LEU A 111 20.40 21.66 11.55
CA LEU A 111 20.87 20.28 11.75
C LEU A 111 20.15 19.58 12.92
N TYR A 112 19.86 20.31 13.99
CA TYR A 112 19.10 19.75 15.12
C TYR A 112 17.65 19.46 14.73
N SER A 113 17.03 20.32 13.93
CA SER A 113 15.67 20.09 13.41
C SER A 113 15.61 18.85 12.50
N LEU A 114 16.66 18.61 11.71
CA LEU A 114 16.82 17.39 10.91
C LEU A 114 16.97 16.16 11.81
N PHE A 115 17.74 16.25 12.90
CA PHE A 115 17.85 15.20 13.91
C PHE A 115 16.49 14.84 14.54
N GLU A 116 15.71 15.85 14.94
CA GLU A 116 14.38 15.62 15.52
C GLU A 116 13.45 14.95 14.52
N ARG A 117 13.42 15.45 13.27
CA ARG A 117 12.59 14.90 12.20
C ARG A 117 12.97 13.44 11.89
N LEU A 118 14.26 13.15 11.82
CA LEU A 118 14.80 11.81 11.64
C LEU A 118 14.32 10.87 12.75
N LEU A 119 14.48 11.26 14.02
CA LEU A 119 14.07 10.44 15.16
C LEU A 119 12.56 10.18 15.16
N VAL A 120 11.75 11.19 14.85
CA VAL A 120 10.30 11.06 14.74
C VAL A 120 9.94 10.08 13.63
N ASN A 121 10.50 10.23 12.43
CA ASN A 121 10.23 9.34 11.31
C ASN A 121 10.65 7.89 11.62
N LEU A 122 11.81 7.67 12.22
CA LEU A 122 12.26 6.33 12.66
C LEU A 122 11.31 5.71 13.70
N ALA A 123 10.74 6.50 14.62
CA ALA A 123 9.73 5.98 15.56
C ALA A 123 8.43 5.58 14.90
N VAL A 124 8.01 6.31 13.86
CA VAL A 124 6.80 5.95 13.15
C VAL A 124 7.05 4.70 12.33
N LEU A 125 8.20 4.61 11.63
CA LEU A 125 8.57 3.44 10.83
C LEU A 125 8.71 2.19 11.69
N SER A 126 9.36 2.27 12.85
CA SER A 126 9.53 1.11 13.74
C SER A 126 8.21 0.56 14.28
N ARG A 127 7.14 1.35 14.33
CA ARG A 127 5.80 0.88 14.74
C ARG A 127 5.04 0.19 13.61
N THR A 128 5.36 0.52 12.36
CA THR A 128 4.59 0.11 11.20
C THR A 128 5.26 -0.96 10.33
N SER A 129 6.56 -1.19 10.49
CA SER A 129 7.34 -2.09 9.63
C SER A 129 7.65 -3.44 10.26
N ALA A 130 8.00 -4.42 9.43
CA ALA A 130 8.53 -5.71 9.87
C ALA A 130 9.92 -5.57 10.51
N HIS A 131 10.72 -4.60 10.06
CA HIS A 131 12.08 -4.29 10.53
C HIS A 131 12.12 -3.43 11.81
N LYS A 132 11.10 -3.57 12.67
CA LYS A 132 10.88 -2.75 13.86
C LYS A 132 12.07 -2.71 14.82
N ASN A 133 12.73 -3.84 15.03
CA ASN A 133 13.82 -3.98 16.00
C ASN A 133 15.07 -3.23 15.53
N GLU A 134 15.39 -3.32 14.24
CA GLU A 134 16.56 -2.67 13.64
C GLU A 134 16.36 -1.15 13.61
N LEU A 135 15.21 -0.68 13.16
CA LEU A 135 14.87 0.75 13.15
C LEU A 135 14.81 1.34 14.57
N GLN A 136 14.36 0.57 15.56
CA GLN A 136 14.38 0.99 16.95
C GLN A 136 15.81 1.03 17.52
N GLY A 137 16.67 0.09 17.13
CA GLY A 137 18.08 0.09 17.49
C GLY A 137 18.82 1.32 16.95
N ILE A 138 18.59 1.66 15.68
CA ILE A 138 19.12 2.87 15.03
C ILE A 138 18.62 4.13 15.77
N ARG A 139 17.33 4.20 16.12
CA ARG A 139 16.79 5.33 16.88
C ARG A 139 17.45 5.46 18.26
N GLN A 140 17.68 4.34 18.96
CA GLN A 140 18.28 4.34 20.29
C GLN A 140 19.75 4.78 20.27
N SER A 141 20.52 4.38 19.26
CA SER A 141 21.91 4.80 19.13
C SER A 141 22.04 6.31 18.87
N LEU A 142 21.10 6.89 18.12
CA LEU A 142 21.09 8.31 17.74
C LEU A 142 20.49 9.25 18.80
N LEU A 143 19.67 8.74 19.72
CA LEU A 143 19.02 9.53 20.77
C LEU A 143 20.03 10.27 21.66
N VAL A 144 21.07 9.57 22.13
CA VAL A 144 22.10 10.18 23.00
C VAL A 144 22.90 11.22 22.22
N THR A 145 23.21 10.92 20.96
CA THR A 145 23.91 11.84 20.05
C THR A 145 23.11 13.12 19.81
N SER A 146 21.79 13.03 19.62
CA SER A 146 20.94 14.21 19.40
C SER A 146 20.86 15.12 20.62
N TYR A 147 20.77 14.56 21.84
CA TYR A 147 20.76 15.36 23.07
C TYR A 147 22.09 16.07 23.28
N ARG A 148 23.21 15.37 23.07
CA ARG A 148 24.55 15.97 23.16
C ARG A 148 24.73 17.08 22.14
N PHE A 149 24.27 16.90 20.91
CA PHE A 149 24.33 17.92 19.87
C PHE A 149 23.51 19.17 20.24
N ARG A 150 22.31 18.98 20.80
CA ARG A 150 21.47 20.07 21.31
C ARG A 150 22.21 20.91 22.34
N ASP A 151 22.72 20.25 23.38
CA ASP A 151 23.22 20.90 24.59
C ASP A 151 24.61 21.51 24.37
N SER A 152 25.48 20.79 23.67
CA SER A 152 26.89 21.18 23.51
C SER A 152 27.22 21.77 22.14
N GLY A 153 26.36 21.59 21.13
CA GLY A 153 26.62 22.06 19.76
C GLY A 153 27.81 21.41 19.07
N VAL A 154 28.33 20.32 19.65
CA VAL A 154 29.49 19.57 19.19
C VAL A 154 29.13 18.09 19.19
N ILE A 155 29.63 17.35 18.19
CA ILE A 155 29.50 15.90 18.14
C ILE A 155 30.86 15.27 18.44
N TRP A 156 30.87 14.44 19.48
CA TRP A 156 32.05 13.75 19.97
C TRP A 156 32.46 12.62 19.02
N PRO A 157 33.74 12.19 19.03
CA PRO A 157 34.23 11.13 18.14
C PRO A 157 33.38 9.84 18.22
N ASP A 158 33.04 9.40 19.44
CA ASP A 158 32.18 8.23 19.65
C ASP A 158 30.79 8.39 19.03
N ASP A 159 30.26 9.61 19.01
CA ASP A 159 28.94 9.92 18.48
C ASP A 159 28.97 10.05 16.94
N LYS A 160 30.13 10.42 16.37
CA LYS A 160 30.39 10.35 14.91
C LYS A 160 30.43 8.90 14.43
N GLU A 161 31.07 8.01 15.17
CA GLU A 161 31.09 6.57 14.85
C GLU A 161 29.68 5.96 14.91
N LYS A 162 28.88 6.32 15.92
CA LYS A 162 27.47 5.89 16.01
C LYS A 162 26.63 6.41 14.85
N LEU A 163 26.86 7.64 14.39
CA LEU A 163 26.16 8.22 13.25
C LEU A 163 26.46 7.44 11.96
N LYS A 164 27.73 7.12 11.72
CA LYS A 164 28.16 6.32 10.57
C LYS A 164 27.64 4.88 10.65
N ALA A 165 27.70 4.26 11.82
CA ALA A 165 27.15 2.92 12.03
C ALA A 165 25.63 2.88 11.82
N ALA A 166 24.91 3.93 12.25
CA ALA A 166 23.49 4.08 12.01
C ALA A 166 23.18 4.22 10.51
N GLU A 167 24.05 4.87 9.73
CA GLU A 167 23.90 5.01 8.27
C GLU A 167 24.07 3.68 7.56
N GLU A 168 25.14 2.95 7.87
CA GLU A 168 25.37 1.63 7.30
C GLU A 168 24.23 0.65 7.67
N GLN A 169 23.72 0.71 8.90
CA GLN A 169 22.59 -0.10 9.33
C GLN A 169 21.30 0.29 8.59
N LEU A 170 21.03 1.58 8.42
CA LEU A 170 19.85 2.05 7.70
C LEU A 170 19.89 1.65 6.22
N ILE A 171 21.06 1.73 5.57
CA ILE A 171 21.24 1.26 4.18
C ILE A 171 20.93 -0.23 4.08
N ARG A 172 21.43 -1.06 5.01
CA ARG A 172 21.11 -2.50 5.01
C ARG A 172 19.61 -2.75 5.19
N VAL A 173 18.94 -1.99 6.07
CA VAL A 173 17.49 -2.11 6.26
C VAL A 173 16.74 -1.75 4.97
N ILE A 174 17.22 -0.75 4.23
CA ILE A 174 16.65 -0.34 2.93
C ILE A 174 16.85 -1.42 1.86
N GLU A 175 18.03 -2.04 1.80
CA GLU A 175 18.31 -3.13 0.87
C GLU A 175 17.42 -4.36 1.09
N HIS A 176 16.97 -4.58 2.34
CA HIS A 176 16.12 -5.70 2.75
C HIS A 176 14.64 -5.30 2.98
N TRP A 177 14.24 -4.09 2.57
CA TRP A 177 12.90 -3.53 2.80
C TRP A 177 11.82 -4.15 1.91
#